data_AF-A0A7Y3AVY1-F1
#
_entry.id   AF-A0A7Y3AVY1-F1
#
_cell.length_a   1.000
_cell.length_b   1.000
_cell.length_c   1.000
_cell.angle_alpha   90.00
_cell.angle_beta   90.00
_cell.angle_gamma   90.00
#
_symmetry.space_group_name_H-M   'P 1'
#
loop_
_entity.id
_entity.type
_entity.pdbx_description
1 polymer ?
#
loop_
_entity_poly.entity_id
_entity_poly.type
_entity_poly.pdbx_seq_one_letter_code
_entity_poly.pdbx_strand_id
1 'polypeptide(L)'
;MKITKVLFASALLLTFSCKQEKPKQDVAEAIEIRQWKPEDTRSLTGLTVERGLKEKTALATPGYVMIVPPESTKSHLINLDGEVVHSWVGELAIVNHYLKENGNLVRLEVDPDFPTFAAGGQAGRIREYDWDGNILWDFEWADEDELIHHDIELMPNGNVLAISYEAKSQEEAIAAGRDPEHVTKAGLWPDKIIEIKPSGKTGGEIVWEWHMWDHLVQDHDPTKNNYGVLAENPRKINFNVFSEILPPMTEEQVQQGIKMGMMTANATPDNQHSDFTHTNAIAYNAELDQIAISVPAYNEIMIIDHGTTVEEAKGSTGGRWGHGGDLLYRWGNPANYGRGT
;
A
#
# COMPACT_ATOMS: atom_id res chain seq x y z
N MET A 1 91.17 -1.58 -59.53
CA MET A 1 90.93 -0.29 -60.22
C MET A 1 89.43 -0.20 -60.52
N LYS A 2 88.74 0.79 -59.91
CA LYS A 2 87.33 1.20 -60.07
C LYS A 2 86.26 0.09 -60.16
N ILE A 3 85.57 -0.19 -59.04
CA ILE A 3 84.31 -0.92 -59.02
C ILE A 3 83.18 0.06 -58.65
N THR A 4 82.24 0.19 -59.57
CA THR A 4 81.06 1.04 -59.54
C THR A 4 80.00 0.44 -58.61
N LYS A 5 79.43 1.27 -57.73
CA LYS A 5 78.36 0.90 -56.79
C LYS A 5 77.01 0.77 -57.52
N VAL A 6 76.30 -0.31 -57.28
CA VAL A 6 74.86 -0.48 -57.61
C VAL A 6 74.08 -0.37 -56.30
N LEU A 7 73.17 0.60 -56.22
CA LEU A 7 72.22 0.76 -55.10
C LEU A 7 71.03 -0.19 -55.31
N PHE A 8 70.74 -0.99 -54.28
CA PHE A 8 69.47 -1.70 -54.11
C PHE A 8 68.61 -0.93 -53.11
N ALA A 9 67.41 -0.52 -53.51
CA ALA A 9 66.45 0.17 -52.65
C ALA A 9 65.85 -0.80 -51.63
N SER A 10 66.01 -0.51 -50.34
CA SER A 10 65.35 -1.21 -49.24
C SER A 10 64.09 -0.45 -48.83
N ALA A 11 62.95 -1.14 -48.84
CA ALA A 11 61.65 -0.61 -48.45
C ALA A 11 61.60 -0.30 -46.94
N LEU A 12 61.21 0.93 -46.61
CA LEU A 12 61.05 1.41 -45.24
C LEU A 12 59.64 1.06 -44.76
N LEU A 13 59.52 0.15 -43.78
CA LEU A 13 58.28 -0.08 -43.04
C LEU A 13 57.99 1.13 -42.15
N LEU A 14 56.91 1.86 -42.46
CA LEU A 14 56.34 2.88 -41.58
C LEU A 14 55.42 2.21 -40.56
N THR A 15 55.81 2.25 -39.29
CA THR A 15 54.97 1.85 -38.15
C THR A 15 53.93 2.94 -37.88
N PHE A 16 52.67 2.66 -38.21
CA PHE A 16 51.56 3.52 -37.79
C PHE A 16 51.25 3.28 -36.31
N SER A 17 51.65 4.23 -35.47
CA SER A 17 51.19 4.32 -34.08
C SER A 17 49.73 4.77 -34.07
N CYS A 18 48.80 3.82 -33.92
CA CYS A 18 47.39 4.14 -33.64
C CYS A 18 47.26 4.64 -32.19
N LYS A 19 47.46 5.93 -31.97
CA LYS A 19 46.82 6.60 -30.82
C LYS A 19 45.33 6.74 -31.18
N GLN A 20 44.48 5.89 -30.61
CA GLN A 20 43.05 6.17 -30.57
C GLN A 20 42.85 7.44 -29.73
N GLU A 21 42.49 8.55 -30.38
CA GLU A 21 41.89 9.67 -29.68
C GLU A 21 40.60 9.18 -29.02
N LYS A 22 40.46 9.42 -27.71
CA LYS A 22 39.19 9.16 -27.02
C LYS A 22 38.10 10.00 -27.72
N PRO A 23 36.90 9.44 -27.97
CA PRO A 23 35.80 10.22 -28.50
C PRO A 23 35.58 11.42 -27.58
N LYS A 24 35.48 12.63 -28.16
CA LYS A 24 34.94 13.77 -27.42
C LYS A 24 33.54 13.37 -26.98
N GLN A 25 33.36 13.23 -25.68
CA GLN A 25 32.05 13.08 -25.08
C GLN A 25 31.33 14.39 -25.38
N ASP A 26 30.36 14.36 -26.29
CA ASP A 26 29.44 15.47 -26.48
C ASP A 26 28.79 15.70 -25.12
N VAL A 27 29.17 16.81 -24.49
CA VAL A 27 28.57 17.25 -23.25
C VAL A 27 27.12 17.51 -23.62
N ALA A 28 26.21 16.67 -23.13
CA ALA A 28 24.78 16.86 -23.32
C ALA A 28 24.47 18.33 -23.06
N GLU A 29 23.81 19.00 -24.01
CA GLU A 29 23.38 20.38 -23.83
C GLU A 29 22.75 20.50 -22.45
N ALA A 30 23.22 21.46 -21.67
CA ALA A 30 22.71 21.68 -20.33
C ALA A 30 21.19 21.87 -20.44
N ILE A 31 20.44 20.87 -19.98
CA ILE A 31 18.99 20.98 -19.87
C ILE A 31 18.76 22.18 -18.96
N GLU A 32 18.16 23.24 -19.48
CA GLU A 32 17.75 24.38 -18.66
C GLU A 32 16.84 23.83 -17.57
N ILE A 33 17.37 23.77 -16.35
CA ILE A 33 16.57 23.43 -15.18
C ILE A 33 15.60 24.59 -15.01
N ARG A 34 14.30 24.32 -15.24
CA ARG A 34 13.24 25.31 -15.02
C ARG A 34 13.41 25.93 -13.64
N GLN A 35 13.68 27.22 -13.61
CA GLN A 35 13.69 28.01 -12.38
C GLN A 35 12.23 28.20 -11.96
N TRP A 36 11.80 27.47 -10.92
CA TRP A 36 10.46 27.59 -10.36
C TRP A 36 10.28 28.98 -9.76
N LYS A 37 9.30 29.72 -10.26
CA LYS A 37 8.91 31.01 -9.68
C LYS A 37 7.97 30.78 -8.48
N PRO A 38 7.86 31.73 -7.54
CA PRO A 38 6.87 31.68 -6.46
C PRO A 38 5.41 31.55 -6.92
N GLU A 39 5.13 31.87 -8.18
CA GLU A 39 3.83 31.71 -8.86
C GLU A 39 3.67 30.34 -9.53
N ASP A 40 4.76 29.59 -9.72
CA ASP A 40 4.75 28.18 -10.14
C ASP A 40 4.62 27.22 -8.95
N THR A 41 4.82 27.71 -7.71
CA THR A 41 4.51 26.91 -6.54
C THR A 41 3.00 26.79 -6.46
N ARG A 42 2.49 25.55 -6.49
CA ARG A 42 1.10 25.29 -6.09
C ARG A 42 0.93 25.98 -4.74
N SER A 43 -0.05 26.87 -4.62
CA SER A 43 -0.47 27.42 -3.32
C SER A 43 -0.49 26.26 -2.34
N LEU A 44 0.40 26.28 -1.34
CA LEU A 44 0.55 25.19 -0.37
C LEU A 44 -0.77 24.86 0.33
N THR A 45 -1.70 25.81 0.35
CA THR A 45 -3.05 25.67 0.91
C THR A 45 -4.14 25.50 -0.14
N GLY A 46 -3.86 25.72 -1.43
CA GLY A 46 -4.81 25.61 -2.53
C GLY A 46 -6.09 26.43 -2.36
N LEU A 47 -6.07 27.47 -1.52
CA LEU A 47 -7.27 28.20 -1.06
C LEU A 47 -7.87 29.12 -2.13
N THR A 48 -7.07 29.54 -3.11
CA THR A 48 -7.48 30.46 -4.19
C THR A 48 -7.61 29.76 -5.56
N VAL A 49 -7.38 28.45 -5.62
CA VAL A 49 -7.48 27.70 -6.86
C VAL A 49 -8.95 27.35 -7.11
N GLU A 50 -9.45 27.64 -8.31
CA GLU A 50 -10.76 27.18 -8.74
C GLU A 50 -10.80 25.64 -8.72
N ARG A 51 -11.74 25.09 -7.94
CA ARG A 51 -11.97 23.65 -7.74
C ARG A 51 -13.27 23.26 -8.43
N GLY A 52 -13.33 22.04 -8.95
CA GLY A 52 -14.47 21.50 -9.68
C GLY A 52 -14.07 20.89 -11.02
N LEU A 53 -15.07 20.53 -11.82
CA LEU A 53 -14.87 20.00 -13.16
C LEU A 53 -14.25 21.07 -14.07
N LYS A 54 -13.06 20.78 -14.60
CA LYS A 54 -12.33 21.71 -15.48
C LYS A 54 -12.49 21.39 -16.96
N GLU A 55 -12.72 20.12 -17.29
CA GLU A 55 -12.82 19.64 -18.66
C GLU A 55 -13.82 18.49 -18.75
N LYS A 56 -14.67 18.53 -19.78
CA LYS A 56 -15.60 17.44 -20.16
C LYS A 56 -15.39 17.18 -21.64
N THR A 57 -15.05 15.95 -22.01
CA THR A 57 -14.86 15.56 -23.40
C THR A 57 -15.83 14.45 -23.79
N ALA A 58 -15.99 14.22 -25.10
CA ALA A 58 -16.80 13.11 -25.62
C ALA A 58 -16.22 11.72 -25.28
N LEU A 59 -14.98 11.64 -24.78
CA LEU A 59 -14.35 10.40 -24.34
C LEU A 59 -14.65 10.05 -22.87
N ALA A 60 -15.31 10.95 -22.13
CA ALA A 60 -15.67 10.68 -20.75
C ALA A 60 -16.63 9.48 -20.67
N THR A 61 -16.32 8.51 -19.82
CA THR A 61 -17.21 7.39 -19.51
C THR A 61 -18.55 7.94 -19.01
N PRO A 62 -19.69 7.58 -19.62
CA PRO A 62 -21.00 8.01 -19.14
C PRO A 62 -21.25 7.53 -17.72
N GLY A 63 -21.87 8.38 -16.89
CA GLY A 63 -22.26 8.01 -15.53
C GLY A 63 -22.10 9.16 -14.54
N TYR A 64 -22.08 8.79 -13.27
CA TYR A 64 -21.83 9.70 -12.15
C TYR A 64 -20.43 9.47 -11.58
N VAL A 65 -19.87 10.50 -10.97
CA VAL A 65 -18.61 10.42 -10.24
C VAL A 65 -18.90 10.60 -8.76
N MET A 66 -18.32 9.72 -7.95
CA MET A 66 -18.44 9.76 -6.51
C MET A 66 -17.24 10.51 -5.94
N ILE A 67 -17.49 11.53 -5.12
CA ILE A 67 -16.46 12.39 -4.54
C ILE A 67 -16.61 12.37 -3.02
N VAL A 68 -15.51 12.02 -2.35
CA VAL A 68 -15.37 12.14 -0.89
C VAL A 68 -14.17 13.04 -0.62
N PRO A 69 -14.40 14.28 -0.16
CA PRO A 69 -13.30 15.10 0.31
C PRO A 69 -12.67 14.44 1.53
N PRO A 70 -11.32 14.38 1.63
CA PRO A 70 -10.64 13.83 2.79
C PRO A 70 -11.16 14.46 4.09
N GLU A 71 -11.31 13.65 5.14
CA GLU A 71 -11.81 14.06 6.48
C GLU A 71 -13.23 14.64 6.48
N SER A 72 -13.95 14.59 5.36
CA SER A 72 -15.33 15.06 5.30
C SER A 72 -16.29 14.04 5.88
N THR A 73 -17.39 14.54 6.44
CA THR A 73 -18.56 13.73 6.81
C THR A 73 -19.56 13.60 5.64
N LYS A 74 -19.20 14.05 4.44
CA LYS A 74 -20.08 14.12 3.27
C LYS A 74 -19.51 13.35 2.08
N SER A 75 -20.41 12.67 1.37
CA SER A 75 -20.14 12.06 0.07
C SER A 75 -21.03 12.73 -0.96
N HIS A 76 -20.47 13.07 -2.12
CA HIS A 76 -21.15 13.80 -3.16
C HIS A 76 -21.19 13.01 -4.46
N LEU A 77 -22.38 12.77 -4.99
CA LEU A 77 -22.57 12.23 -6.33
C LEU A 77 -22.68 13.40 -7.29
N ILE A 78 -21.79 13.46 -8.26
CA ILE A 78 -21.77 14.52 -9.26
C ILE A 78 -22.01 13.94 -10.65
N ASN A 79 -22.70 14.68 -11.51
CA ASN A 79 -22.82 14.34 -12.92
C ASN A 79 -21.58 14.82 -13.70
N LEU A 80 -21.51 14.47 -14.99
CA LEU A 80 -20.41 14.91 -15.87
C LEU A 80 -20.47 16.41 -16.24
N ASP A 81 -21.43 17.17 -15.73
CA ASP A 81 -21.47 18.64 -15.82
C ASP A 81 -20.92 19.30 -14.54
N GLY A 82 -20.48 18.49 -13.57
CA GLY A 82 -19.92 18.95 -12.29
C GLY A 82 -20.98 19.36 -11.27
N GLU A 83 -22.26 19.10 -11.55
CA GLU A 83 -23.37 19.41 -10.65
C GLU A 83 -23.51 18.30 -9.62
N VAL A 84 -23.68 18.68 -8.35
CA VAL A 84 -24.02 17.74 -7.28
C VAL A 84 -25.47 17.29 -7.47
N VAL A 85 -25.65 16.01 -7.81
CA VAL A 85 -26.97 15.42 -8.00
C VAL A 85 -27.53 14.81 -6.71
N HIS A 86 -26.65 14.40 -5.81
CA HIS A 86 -27.03 13.86 -4.51
C HIS A 86 -25.90 14.02 -3.49
N SER A 87 -26.23 14.03 -2.20
CA SER A 87 -25.25 14.04 -1.13
C SER A 87 -25.76 13.30 0.10
N TRP A 88 -24.91 12.42 0.61
CA TRP A 88 -25.10 11.79 1.91
C TRP A 88 -24.35 12.58 2.97
N VAL A 89 -24.96 12.77 4.14
CA VAL A 89 -24.35 13.45 5.28
C VAL A 89 -24.32 12.47 6.45
N GLY A 90 -23.12 12.22 6.99
CA GLY A 90 -22.90 11.38 8.16
C GLY A 90 -22.32 12.18 9.33
N GLU A 91 -21.91 11.46 10.36
CA GLU A 91 -21.36 12.02 11.59
C GLU A 91 -19.84 11.88 11.67
N LEU A 92 -19.29 10.85 11.02
CA LEU A 92 -17.88 10.50 11.06
C LEU A 92 -17.16 10.86 9.76
N ALA A 93 -15.86 11.10 9.87
CA ALA A 93 -14.98 11.30 8.73
C ALA A 93 -14.92 10.03 7.88
N ILE A 94 -14.74 10.18 6.57
CA ILE A 94 -14.78 9.07 5.61
C ILE A 94 -13.38 8.81 5.08
N VAL A 95 -12.99 7.53 5.07
CA VAL A 95 -11.75 7.03 4.46
C VAL A 95 -12.01 6.58 3.03
N ASN A 96 -13.02 5.72 2.83
CA ASN A 96 -13.39 5.21 1.52
C ASN A 96 -14.91 4.98 1.40
N HIS A 97 -15.39 4.66 0.19
CA HIS A 97 -16.80 4.50 -0.09
C HIS A 97 -17.06 3.64 -1.33
N TYR A 98 -18.22 3.00 -1.35
CA TYR A 98 -18.69 2.17 -2.45
C TYR A 98 -20.17 2.41 -2.69
N LEU A 99 -20.56 2.62 -3.96
CA LEU A 99 -21.95 2.72 -4.35
C LEU A 99 -22.42 1.37 -4.88
N LYS A 100 -23.40 0.76 -4.21
CA LYS A 100 -24.01 -0.50 -4.65
C LYS A 100 -24.92 -0.24 -5.86
N GLU A 101 -25.17 -1.30 -6.65
CA GLU A 101 -26.07 -1.23 -7.81
C GLU A 101 -27.50 -0.81 -7.45
N ASN A 102 -27.95 -1.10 -6.22
CA ASN A 102 -29.26 -0.70 -5.73
C ASN A 102 -29.33 0.79 -5.30
N GLY A 103 -28.22 1.53 -5.40
CA GLY A 103 -28.13 2.95 -5.03
C GLY A 103 -27.78 3.21 -3.57
N ASN A 104 -27.57 2.17 -2.76
CA ASN A 104 -27.09 2.33 -1.38
C ASN A 104 -25.60 2.68 -1.37
N LEU A 105 -25.22 3.52 -0.41
CA LEU A 105 -23.84 3.92 -0.19
C LEU A 105 -23.27 3.13 0.99
N VAL A 106 -22.17 2.41 0.77
CA VAL A 106 -21.33 1.90 1.86
C VAL A 106 -20.19 2.87 2.08
N ARG A 107 -19.97 3.26 3.34
CA ARG A 107 -18.85 4.10 3.75
C ARG A 107 -17.96 3.34 4.70
N LEU A 108 -16.66 3.51 4.49
CA LEU A 108 -15.62 3.19 5.44
C LEU A 108 -15.26 4.48 6.17
N GLU A 109 -15.47 4.51 7.47
CA GLU A 109 -15.45 5.74 8.27
C GLU A 109 -14.54 5.60 9.49
N VAL A 110 -14.03 6.75 9.95
CA VAL A 110 -13.13 6.87 11.10
C VAL A 110 -13.92 6.76 12.40
N ASP A 111 -13.76 5.65 13.10
CA ASP A 111 -14.24 5.46 14.45
C ASP A 111 -13.52 6.44 15.40
N PRO A 112 -14.21 7.06 16.35
CA PRO A 112 -13.56 7.98 17.29
C PRO A 112 -12.65 7.28 18.32
N ASP A 113 -12.76 5.96 18.53
CA ASP A 113 -12.02 5.22 19.56
C ASP A 113 -11.15 4.10 18.95
N PHE A 114 -9.89 4.42 18.66
CA PHE A 114 -8.88 3.46 18.19
C PHE A 114 -7.55 3.72 18.93
N PRO A 115 -7.35 3.17 20.14
CA PRO A 115 -6.27 3.58 21.03
C PRO A 115 -4.86 3.19 20.53
N THR A 116 -4.73 2.11 19.74
CA THR A 116 -3.41 1.51 19.44
C THR A 116 -2.78 2.02 18.13
N PHE A 117 -3.55 2.07 17.05
CA PHE A 117 -3.02 2.17 15.69
C PHE A 117 -2.87 3.61 15.21
N ALA A 118 -1.63 4.12 15.26
CA ALA A 118 -1.27 5.48 14.83
C ALA A 118 -0.60 5.51 13.44
N ALA A 119 -1.16 4.77 12.48
CA ALA A 119 -0.70 4.68 11.09
C ALA A 119 -1.45 5.66 10.15
N GLY A 120 -1.57 5.33 8.86
CA GLY A 120 -2.44 6.06 7.94
C GLY A 120 -3.72 5.28 7.65
N GLY A 121 -4.76 5.94 7.14
CA GLY A 121 -5.96 5.28 6.63
C GLY A 121 -6.89 4.68 7.68
N GLN A 122 -6.76 5.05 8.96
CA GLN A 122 -7.62 4.54 10.04
C GLN A 122 -9.09 4.73 9.73
N ALA A 123 -9.84 3.64 9.82
CA ALA A 123 -11.28 3.66 9.69
C ALA A 123 -11.91 3.03 10.93
N GLY A 124 -12.07 1.72 10.97
CA GLY A 124 -12.67 1.01 12.10
C GLY A 124 -14.19 0.90 12.06
N ARG A 125 -14.88 1.58 11.13
CA ARG A 125 -16.34 1.46 11.01
C ARG A 125 -16.81 1.36 9.56
N ILE A 126 -17.71 0.42 9.27
CA ILE A 126 -18.37 0.27 7.97
C ILE A 126 -19.86 0.54 8.15
N ARG A 127 -20.40 1.54 7.44
CA ARG A 127 -21.83 1.89 7.50
C ARG A 127 -22.46 1.88 6.12
N GLU A 128 -23.63 1.26 5.99
CA GLU A 128 -24.45 1.32 4.79
C GLU A 128 -25.60 2.32 4.98
N TYR A 129 -25.83 3.14 3.96
CA TYR A 129 -26.86 4.16 3.91
C TYR A 129 -27.76 3.93 2.70
N ASP A 130 -29.07 4.16 2.87
CA ASP A 130 -29.98 4.26 1.74
C ASP A 130 -29.83 5.61 1.02
N TRP A 131 -30.58 5.80 -0.08
CA TRP A 131 -30.59 7.04 -0.86
C TRP A 131 -31.04 8.27 -0.06
N ASP A 132 -31.87 8.10 0.97
CA ASP A 132 -32.37 9.21 1.79
C ASP A 132 -31.41 9.56 2.94
N GLY A 133 -30.32 8.80 3.10
CA GLY A 133 -29.31 9.00 4.13
C GLY A 133 -29.59 8.26 5.44
N ASN A 134 -30.56 7.34 5.47
CA ASN A 134 -30.79 6.51 6.65
C ASN A 134 -29.76 5.38 6.73
N ILE A 135 -29.22 5.16 7.93
CA ILE A 135 -28.32 4.03 8.19
C ILE A 135 -29.12 2.72 8.15
N LEU A 136 -28.70 1.81 7.27
CA LEU A 136 -29.24 0.47 7.12
C LEU A 136 -28.44 -0.57 7.90
N TRP A 137 -27.12 -0.38 7.97
CA TRP A 137 -26.19 -1.29 8.64
C TRP A 137 -25.01 -0.51 9.22
N ASP A 138 -24.51 -0.94 10.37
CA ASP A 138 -23.39 -0.34 11.09
C ASP A 138 -22.52 -1.43 11.72
N PHE A 139 -21.25 -1.50 11.34
CA PHE A 139 -20.28 -2.47 11.83
C PHE A 139 -19.04 -1.76 12.34
N GLU A 140 -18.67 -2.08 13.57
CA GLU A 140 -17.53 -1.52 14.29
C GLU A 140 -16.46 -2.60 14.49
N TRP A 141 -15.21 -2.24 14.21
CA TRP A 141 -14.02 -3.08 14.28
C TRP A 141 -12.81 -2.18 14.56
N ALA A 142 -12.83 -1.63 15.78
CA ALA A 142 -11.83 -0.73 16.30
C ALA A 142 -11.68 -0.99 17.79
N ASP A 143 -10.54 -1.55 18.19
CA ASP A 143 -10.18 -1.71 19.59
C ASP A 143 -8.64 -1.63 19.79
N GLU A 144 -8.15 -2.16 20.91
CA GLU A 144 -6.74 -2.18 21.24
C GLU A 144 -5.93 -3.18 20.39
N ASP A 145 -6.57 -4.22 19.89
CA ASP A 145 -5.95 -5.37 19.24
C ASP A 145 -6.12 -5.33 17.71
N GLU A 146 -7.13 -4.62 17.20
CA GLU A 146 -7.42 -4.56 15.76
C GLU A 146 -8.12 -3.28 15.29
N LEU A 147 -7.93 -2.96 14.01
CA LEU A 147 -8.53 -1.78 13.38
C LEU A 147 -8.64 -1.97 11.87
N ILE A 148 -9.85 -1.82 11.32
CA ILE A 148 -10.02 -1.71 9.86
C ILE A 148 -9.37 -0.42 9.34
N HIS A 149 -8.63 -0.50 8.23
CA HIS A 149 -8.00 0.66 7.61
C HIS A 149 -8.01 0.60 6.07
N HIS A 150 -7.83 1.77 5.46
CA HIS A 150 -7.76 2.09 4.03
C HIS A 150 -8.93 1.66 3.16
N ASP A 151 -9.20 0.36 3.04
CA ASP A 151 -10.05 -0.16 1.99
C ASP A 151 -10.88 -1.39 2.39
N ILE A 152 -11.99 -1.57 1.68
CA ILE A 152 -12.89 -2.71 1.78
C ILE A 152 -13.28 -3.15 0.37
N GLU A 153 -13.75 -4.39 0.21
CA GLU A 153 -14.31 -4.87 -1.05
C GLU A 153 -15.70 -5.48 -0.81
N LEU A 154 -16.68 -5.01 -1.58
CA LEU A 154 -18.04 -5.55 -1.51
C LEU A 154 -18.14 -6.82 -2.36
N MET A 155 -18.43 -7.95 -1.72
CA MET A 155 -18.45 -9.24 -2.42
C MET A 155 -19.81 -9.54 -3.06
N PRO A 156 -19.86 -10.33 -4.15
CA PRO A 156 -21.12 -10.72 -4.80
C PRO A 156 -22.10 -11.50 -3.91
N ASN A 157 -21.61 -12.18 -2.88
CA ASN A 157 -22.43 -12.92 -1.91
C ASN A 157 -23.08 -12.00 -0.86
N GLY A 158 -22.77 -10.70 -0.86
CA GLY A 158 -23.24 -9.71 0.12
C GLY A 158 -22.34 -9.54 1.34
N ASN A 159 -21.25 -10.31 1.45
CA ASN A 159 -20.22 -10.10 2.46
C ASN A 159 -19.30 -8.94 2.07
N VAL A 160 -18.44 -8.54 3.00
CA VAL A 160 -17.48 -7.46 2.83
C VAL A 160 -16.10 -7.97 3.25
N LEU A 161 -15.11 -7.87 2.37
CA LEU A 161 -13.72 -8.02 2.78
C LEU A 161 -13.21 -6.69 3.33
N ALA A 162 -12.43 -6.74 4.39
CA ALA A 162 -11.80 -5.55 4.95
C ALA A 162 -10.32 -5.83 5.27
N ILE A 163 -9.49 -4.81 5.04
CA ILE A 163 -8.10 -4.80 5.50
C ILE A 163 -8.12 -4.34 6.96
N SER A 164 -7.45 -5.08 7.85
CA SER A 164 -7.36 -4.75 9.26
C SER A 164 -5.93 -4.90 9.75
N TYR A 165 -5.51 -4.00 10.62
CA TYR A 165 -4.34 -4.24 11.46
C TYR A 165 -4.66 -5.29 12.52
N GLU A 166 -3.64 -6.01 12.98
CA GLU A 166 -3.63 -6.73 14.26
C GLU A 166 -2.39 -6.33 15.07
N ALA A 167 -2.51 -6.20 16.40
CA ALA A 167 -1.39 -5.84 17.26
C ALA A 167 -0.49 -7.05 17.57
N LYS A 168 0.84 -6.86 17.46
CA LYS A 168 1.86 -7.81 17.93
C LYS A 168 2.86 -7.11 18.81
N SER A 169 3.15 -7.67 19.98
CA SER A 169 4.15 -7.12 20.91
C SER A 169 5.56 -7.13 20.31
N GLN A 170 6.46 -6.34 20.92
CA GLN A 170 7.88 -6.34 20.57
C GLN A 170 8.50 -7.74 20.72
N GLU A 171 8.15 -8.46 21.79
CA GLU A 171 8.65 -9.80 22.06
C GLU A 171 8.21 -10.81 20.99
N GLU A 172 6.94 -10.73 20.55
CA GLU A 172 6.41 -11.58 19.48
C GLU A 172 7.12 -11.32 18.15
N ALA A 173 7.34 -10.05 17.79
CA ALA A 173 8.06 -9.68 16.57
C ALA A 173 9.51 -10.20 16.56
N ILE A 174 10.24 -10.04 17.67
CA ILE A 174 11.60 -10.54 17.79
C ILE A 174 11.62 -12.08 17.77
N ALA A 175 10.65 -12.74 18.41
CA ALA A 175 10.54 -14.21 18.38
C ALA A 175 10.21 -14.73 16.97
N ALA A 176 9.39 -14.00 16.20
CA ALA A 176 9.04 -14.27 14.81
C ALA A 176 10.18 -13.98 13.82
N GLY A 177 11.30 -13.42 14.29
CA GLY A 177 12.52 -13.24 13.51
C GLY A 177 12.67 -11.87 12.84
N ARG A 178 11.93 -10.85 13.30
CA ARG A 178 12.20 -9.45 12.93
C ARG A 178 13.56 -9.05 13.51
N ASP A 179 14.34 -8.30 12.75
CA ASP A 179 15.55 -7.65 13.23
C ASP A 179 15.22 -6.74 14.44
N PRO A 180 15.81 -6.97 15.63
CA PRO A 180 15.54 -6.17 16.82
C PRO A 180 15.83 -4.67 16.67
N GLU A 181 16.70 -4.27 15.74
CA GLU A 181 16.96 -2.85 15.44
C GLU A 181 15.76 -2.16 14.74
N HIS A 182 14.81 -2.96 14.25
CA HIS A 182 13.65 -2.54 13.46
C HIS A 182 12.32 -2.90 14.12
N VAL A 183 12.32 -3.09 15.44
CA VAL A 183 11.11 -3.33 16.25
C VAL A 183 10.89 -2.16 17.20
N THR A 184 9.71 -1.54 17.10
CA THR A 184 9.33 -0.42 17.97
C THR A 184 9.03 -0.92 19.38
N LYS A 185 8.96 -0.03 20.38
CA LYS A 185 8.53 -0.42 21.73
C LYS A 185 7.05 -0.77 21.80
N ALA A 186 6.24 -0.18 20.92
CA ALA A 186 4.82 -0.50 20.81
C ALA A 186 4.56 -1.82 20.07
N GLY A 187 5.60 -2.43 19.49
CA GLY A 187 5.48 -3.65 18.69
C GLY A 187 5.27 -3.37 17.20
N LEU A 188 4.54 -4.25 16.52
CA LEU A 188 4.24 -4.14 15.09
C LEU A 188 2.74 -4.32 14.84
N TRP A 189 2.28 -3.78 13.71
CA TRP A 189 0.91 -3.86 13.22
C TRP A 189 0.89 -4.56 11.85
N PRO A 190 1.06 -5.89 11.78
CA PRO A 190 0.82 -6.63 10.55
C PRO A 190 -0.63 -6.49 10.07
N ASP A 191 -0.81 -6.58 8.75
CA ASP A 191 -2.13 -6.63 8.13
C ASP A 191 -2.73 -8.05 8.20
N LYS A 192 -4.04 -8.11 8.38
CA LYS A 192 -4.90 -9.27 8.14
C LYS A 192 -6.07 -8.87 7.26
N ILE A 193 -6.67 -9.86 6.59
CA ILE A 193 -7.91 -9.69 5.83
C ILE A 193 -9.02 -10.42 6.57
N ILE A 194 -10.16 -9.76 6.76
CA ILE A 194 -11.36 -10.34 7.37
C ILE A 194 -12.51 -10.33 6.38
N GLU A 195 -13.29 -11.41 6.31
CA GLU A 195 -14.56 -11.47 5.58
C GLU A 195 -15.72 -11.33 6.58
N ILE A 196 -16.46 -10.24 6.44
CA ILE A 196 -17.58 -9.88 7.30
C ILE A 196 -18.87 -10.26 6.60
N LYS A 197 -19.70 -11.05 7.28
CA LYS A 197 -21.09 -11.29 6.91
C LYS A 197 -21.98 -10.33 7.68
N PRO A 198 -22.59 -9.31 7.04
CA PRO A 198 -23.45 -8.35 7.71
C PRO A 198 -24.63 -9.03 8.41
N SER A 199 -25.04 -8.50 9.57
CA SER A 199 -26.17 -9.02 10.32
C SER A 199 -27.06 -7.92 10.88
N GLY A 200 -28.37 -8.05 10.70
CA GLY A 200 -29.36 -7.09 11.21
C GLY A 200 -29.06 -5.65 10.77
N LYS A 201 -29.25 -4.70 11.69
CA LYS A 201 -28.89 -3.28 11.48
C LYS A 201 -27.52 -2.91 12.05
N THR A 202 -26.95 -3.77 12.89
CA THR A 202 -25.71 -3.51 13.61
C THR A 202 -24.94 -4.81 13.78
N GLY A 203 -23.64 -4.80 13.52
CA GLY A 203 -22.74 -5.94 13.70
C GLY A 203 -22.72 -6.92 12.52
N GLY A 204 -21.94 -7.97 12.66
CA GLY A 204 -21.70 -8.97 11.63
C GLY A 204 -20.95 -10.17 12.22
N GLU A 205 -20.87 -11.24 11.44
CA GLU A 205 -20.09 -12.43 11.77
C GLU A 205 -18.82 -12.42 10.90
N ILE A 206 -17.65 -12.59 11.51
CA ILE A 206 -16.43 -12.88 10.75
C ILE A 206 -16.48 -14.34 10.32
N VAL A 207 -16.56 -14.57 9.01
CA VAL A 207 -16.73 -15.92 8.45
C VAL A 207 -15.44 -16.49 7.85
N TRP A 208 -14.45 -15.65 7.61
CA TRP A 208 -13.13 -16.03 7.11
C TRP A 208 -12.08 -14.98 7.50
N GLU A 209 -10.84 -15.42 7.73
CA GLU A 209 -9.71 -14.55 8.02
C GLU A 209 -8.43 -15.10 7.35
N TRP A 210 -7.54 -14.18 6.97
CA TRP A 210 -6.16 -14.47 6.55
C TRP A 210 -5.21 -13.52 7.25
N HIS A 211 -4.12 -14.05 7.81
CA HIS A 211 -3.16 -13.26 8.58
C HIS A 211 -1.81 -13.25 7.88
N MET A 212 -1.29 -12.06 7.59
CA MET A 212 0.06 -11.94 7.03
C MET A 212 1.11 -12.61 7.93
N TRP A 213 0.87 -12.57 9.24
CA TRP A 213 1.72 -13.12 10.28
C TRP A 213 2.01 -14.62 10.13
N ASP A 214 1.07 -15.39 9.56
CA ASP A 214 1.21 -16.84 9.38
C ASP A 214 2.12 -17.19 8.19
N HIS A 215 2.37 -16.25 7.29
CA HIS A 215 3.07 -16.47 6.01
C HIS A 215 4.44 -15.80 5.94
N LEU A 216 5.07 -15.56 7.09
CA LEU A 216 6.37 -14.92 7.19
C LEU A 216 7.55 -15.85 6.85
N VAL A 217 8.61 -15.28 6.31
CA VAL A 217 9.94 -15.89 6.17
C VAL A 217 11.01 -14.84 6.46
N GLN A 218 12.15 -15.24 7.02
CA GLN A 218 13.30 -14.36 7.24
C GLN A 218 14.62 -15.13 7.15
N ASP A 219 15.70 -14.47 6.73
CA ASP A 219 17.05 -15.05 6.64
C ASP A 219 18.08 -14.32 7.53
N HIS A 220 17.60 -13.50 8.48
CA HIS A 220 18.39 -12.68 9.38
C HIS A 220 18.98 -13.48 10.55
N ASP A 221 18.14 -14.22 11.30
CA ASP A 221 18.54 -14.97 12.49
C ASP A 221 18.10 -16.45 12.40
N PRO A 222 19.03 -17.40 12.21
CA PRO A 222 18.73 -18.84 12.13
C PRO A 222 18.21 -19.47 13.42
N THR A 223 18.24 -18.74 14.54
CA THR A 223 17.76 -19.22 15.84
C THR A 223 16.32 -18.80 16.13
N LYS A 224 15.73 -17.94 15.30
CA LYS A 224 14.36 -17.45 15.44
C LYS A 224 13.37 -18.23 14.57
N ASN A 225 12.09 -18.02 14.84
CA ASN A 225 11.04 -18.57 13.99
C ASN A 225 11.12 -17.99 12.57
N ASN A 226 10.39 -18.62 11.66
CA ASN A 226 10.30 -18.21 10.25
C ASN A 226 11.64 -18.19 9.50
N TYR A 227 12.71 -18.77 10.06
CA TYR A 227 14.00 -18.82 9.36
C TYR A 227 13.91 -19.67 8.10
N GLY A 228 14.36 -19.13 6.97
CA GLY A 228 14.43 -19.83 5.71
C GLY A 228 15.10 -18.99 4.63
N VAL A 229 15.60 -19.66 3.59
CA VAL A 229 16.20 -18.97 2.43
C VAL A 229 15.08 -18.29 1.64
N LEU A 230 15.14 -16.96 1.49
CA LEU A 230 14.10 -16.17 0.83
C LEU A 230 13.78 -16.68 -0.59
N ALA A 231 14.83 -16.94 -1.39
CA ALA A 231 14.70 -17.40 -2.77
C ALA A 231 14.02 -18.78 -2.91
N GLU A 232 14.05 -19.60 -1.86
CA GLU A 232 13.41 -20.91 -1.78
C GLU A 232 11.96 -20.83 -1.30
N ASN A 233 11.55 -19.69 -0.73
CA ASN A 233 10.22 -19.44 -0.17
C ASN A 233 9.50 -18.26 -0.86
N PRO A 234 9.35 -18.26 -2.20
CA PRO A 234 8.80 -17.11 -2.94
C PRO A 234 7.33 -16.80 -2.63
N ARG A 235 6.61 -17.76 -2.02
CA ARG A 235 5.21 -17.63 -1.60
C ARG A 235 5.05 -17.05 -0.20
N LYS A 236 6.16 -16.80 0.50
CA LYS A 236 6.16 -16.22 1.84
C LYS A 236 6.61 -14.77 1.79
N ILE A 237 6.30 -14.05 2.86
CA ILE A 237 6.52 -12.62 3.01
C ILE A 237 7.80 -12.42 3.80
N ASN A 238 8.77 -11.74 3.19
CA ASN A 238 10.05 -11.49 3.84
C ASN A 238 9.86 -10.51 5.00
N PHE A 239 10.00 -11.00 6.22
CA PHE A 239 9.73 -10.23 7.42
C PHE A 239 10.74 -9.13 7.69
N ASN A 240 11.88 -9.08 6.98
CA ASN A 240 12.93 -8.08 7.15
C ASN A 240 13.11 -7.22 5.87
N VAL A 241 11.99 -6.79 5.28
CA VAL A 241 11.96 -5.66 4.35
C VAL A 241 11.80 -4.37 5.15
N PHE A 242 12.64 -3.39 4.84
CA PHE A 242 12.68 -2.08 5.49
C PHE A 242 12.61 -0.98 4.45
N SER A 243 11.71 -0.01 4.63
CA SER A 243 11.81 1.29 3.96
C SER A 243 12.92 2.13 4.62
N GLU A 244 13.40 3.19 3.97
CA GLU A 244 14.31 4.13 4.62
C GLU A 244 13.69 4.65 5.94
N ILE A 245 14.27 4.25 7.07
CA ILE A 245 13.80 4.68 8.38
C ILE A 245 14.33 6.09 8.61
N LEU A 246 13.44 7.08 8.46
CA LEU A 246 13.69 8.38 9.07
C LEU A 246 13.78 8.18 10.59
N PRO A 247 14.73 8.86 11.26
CA PRO A 247 14.82 8.78 12.71
C PRO A 247 13.47 9.16 13.32
N PRO A 248 13.03 8.47 14.39
CA PRO A 248 11.73 8.74 14.98
C PRO A 248 11.65 10.20 15.43
N MET A 249 10.50 10.80 15.18
CA MET A 249 10.19 12.14 15.62
C MET A 249 10.22 12.22 17.15
N THR A 250 10.71 13.35 17.67
CA THR A 250 10.65 13.65 19.10
C THR A 250 9.21 13.86 19.55
N GLU A 251 8.98 13.81 20.87
CA GLU A 251 7.67 14.11 21.47
C GLU A 251 7.12 15.46 20.99
N GLU A 252 7.96 16.50 20.97
CA GLU A 252 7.55 17.84 20.50
C GLU A 252 7.11 17.84 19.03
N GLN A 253 7.80 17.08 18.17
CA GLN A 253 7.47 16.96 16.76
C GLN A 253 6.15 16.18 16.57
N VAL A 254 5.94 15.11 17.33
CA VAL A 254 4.69 14.33 17.32
C VAL A 254 3.52 15.22 17.75
N GLN A 255 3.63 15.93 18.88
CA GLN A 255 2.57 16.81 19.36
C GLN A 255 2.26 17.95 18.37
N GLN A 256 3.27 18.48 17.70
CA GLN A 256 3.07 19.47 16.63
C GLN A 256 2.36 18.85 15.41
N GLY A 257 2.69 17.62 15.03
CA GLY A 257 2.03 16.87 13.96
C GLY A 257 0.54 16.64 14.25
N ILE A 258 0.22 16.22 15.47
CA ILE A 258 -1.17 16.05 15.95
C ILE A 258 -1.93 17.38 15.85
N LYS A 259 -1.35 18.47 16.35
CA LYS A 259 -1.97 19.80 16.30
C LYS A 259 -2.23 20.29 14.87
N MET A 260 -1.42 19.85 13.91
CA MET A 260 -1.57 20.20 12.49
C MET A 260 -2.51 19.26 11.72
N GLY A 261 -3.06 18.21 12.37
CA GLY A 261 -3.87 17.18 11.71
C GLY A 261 -3.06 16.25 10.81
N MET A 262 -1.73 16.22 10.96
CA MET A 262 -0.85 15.35 10.16
C MET A 262 -0.60 13.99 10.81
N MET A 263 -1.02 13.83 12.07
CA MET A 263 -0.88 12.61 12.86
C MET A 263 -2.12 12.41 13.72
N THR A 264 -2.43 11.16 14.05
CA THR A 264 -3.55 10.81 14.92
C THR A 264 -3.24 11.08 16.38
N ALA A 265 -4.28 11.24 17.20
CA ALA A 265 -4.14 11.63 18.61
C ALA A 265 -3.40 10.59 19.47
N ASN A 266 -3.36 9.33 19.04
CA ASN A 266 -2.64 8.22 19.67
C ASN A 266 -1.20 8.04 19.16
N ALA A 267 -0.71 8.91 18.28
CA ALA A 267 0.68 8.86 17.83
C ALA A 267 1.67 9.17 18.96
N THR A 268 2.75 8.39 19.04
CA THR A 268 3.82 8.56 20.03
C THR A 268 5.18 8.33 19.38
N PRO A 269 6.30 8.75 20.02
CA PRO A 269 7.63 8.35 19.58
C PRO A 269 7.86 6.83 19.53
N ASP A 270 7.15 6.09 20.38
CA ASP A 270 7.37 4.65 20.60
C ASP A 270 6.59 3.75 19.62
N ASN A 271 5.59 4.28 18.90
CA ASN A 271 4.80 3.53 17.92
C ASN A 271 5.04 3.93 16.47
N GLN A 272 5.95 4.87 16.21
CA GLN A 272 6.38 5.19 14.85
C GLN A 272 7.05 3.97 14.21
N HIS A 273 6.68 3.67 12.97
CA HIS A 273 7.16 2.52 12.18
C HIS A 273 6.61 1.15 12.63
N SER A 274 5.56 1.12 13.46
CA SER A 274 4.89 -0.14 13.81
C SER A 274 4.13 -0.74 12.63
N ASP A 275 3.60 0.11 11.74
CA ASP A 275 3.06 -0.28 10.45
C ASP A 275 4.20 -0.55 9.45
N PHE A 276 4.46 -1.83 9.18
CA PHE A 276 5.60 -2.25 8.35
C PHE A 276 5.20 -2.75 6.96
N THR A 277 3.90 -2.90 6.70
CA THR A 277 3.35 -3.47 5.46
C THR A 277 2.48 -2.47 4.72
N HIS A 278 1.65 -1.72 5.46
CA HIS A 278 0.81 -0.63 4.99
C HIS A 278 -0.15 -1.05 3.87
N THR A 279 -0.79 -2.23 3.96
CA THR A 279 -1.71 -2.67 2.89
C THR A 279 -2.82 -1.64 2.70
N ASN A 280 -3.03 -1.18 1.46
CA ASN A 280 -3.82 0.02 1.22
C ASN A 280 -4.91 -0.09 0.14
N ALA A 281 -5.05 -1.27 -0.46
CA ALA A 281 -6.14 -1.57 -1.38
C ALA A 281 -6.39 -3.08 -1.42
N ILE A 282 -7.64 -3.46 -1.62
CA ILE A 282 -8.09 -4.84 -1.71
C ILE A 282 -9.06 -4.99 -2.88
N ALA A 283 -9.00 -6.12 -3.58
CA ALA A 283 -9.96 -6.46 -4.63
C ALA A 283 -10.24 -7.96 -4.64
N TYR A 284 -11.47 -8.35 -4.96
CA TYR A 284 -11.87 -9.75 -5.03
C TYR A 284 -12.13 -10.17 -6.48
N ASN A 285 -11.56 -11.30 -6.88
CA ASN A 285 -11.82 -11.94 -8.16
C ASN A 285 -12.71 -13.17 -7.95
N ALA A 286 -14.02 -12.99 -8.19
CA ALA A 286 -15.01 -14.05 -8.04
C ALA A 286 -14.83 -15.24 -9.01
N GLU A 287 -14.22 -15.05 -10.19
CA GLU A 287 -14.02 -16.15 -11.14
C GLU A 287 -12.97 -17.16 -10.63
N LEU A 288 -11.90 -16.63 -10.03
CA LEU A 288 -10.77 -17.41 -9.54
C LEU A 288 -10.82 -17.69 -8.04
N ASP A 289 -11.73 -17.04 -7.33
CA ASP A 289 -11.84 -17.03 -5.87
C ASP A 289 -10.52 -16.61 -5.22
N GLN A 290 -10.05 -15.42 -5.63
CA GLN A 290 -8.76 -14.86 -5.23
C GLN A 290 -8.94 -13.45 -4.71
N ILE A 291 -8.09 -13.08 -3.76
CA ILE A 291 -7.99 -11.71 -3.26
C ILE A 291 -6.66 -11.14 -3.72
N ALA A 292 -6.71 -9.93 -4.27
CA ALA A 292 -5.54 -9.12 -4.56
C ALA A 292 -5.40 -8.02 -3.51
N ILE A 293 -4.20 -7.84 -2.97
CA ILE A 293 -3.88 -6.76 -2.03
C ILE A 293 -2.68 -5.94 -2.52
N SER A 294 -2.74 -4.63 -2.30
CA SER A 294 -1.65 -3.69 -2.57
C SER A 294 -0.86 -3.42 -1.30
N VAL A 295 0.45 -3.69 -1.33
CA VAL A 295 1.37 -3.59 -0.18
C VAL A 295 2.50 -2.61 -0.53
N PRO A 296 2.31 -1.29 -0.33
CA PRO A 296 3.25 -0.24 -0.70
C PRO A 296 4.62 -0.38 -0.03
N ALA A 297 4.69 -0.80 1.23
CA ALA A 297 5.97 -0.94 1.93
C ALA A 297 6.87 -2.00 1.25
N TYR A 298 6.27 -2.96 0.54
CA TYR A 298 6.97 -3.97 -0.24
C TYR A 298 7.12 -3.58 -1.71
N ASN A 299 6.42 -2.53 -2.18
CA ASN A 299 6.25 -2.21 -3.59
C ASN A 299 5.67 -3.39 -4.38
N GLU A 300 4.63 -4.01 -3.84
CA GLU A 300 4.06 -5.23 -4.43
C GLU A 300 2.54 -5.26 -4.43
N ILE A 301 2.00 -5.99 -5.42
CA ILE A 301 0.65 -6.55 -5.39
C ILE A 301 0.80 -8.05 -5.07
N MET A 302 0.08 -8.52 -4.06
CA MET A 302 0.10 -9.93 -3.63
C MET A 302 -1.28 -10.56 -3.85
N ILE A 303 -1.31 -11.82 -4.26
CA ILE A 303 -2.54 -12.60 -4.48
C ILE A 303 -2.60 -13.76 -3.50
N ILE A 304 -3.74 -13.91 -2.83
CA ILE A 304 -4.02 -14.99 -1.86
C ILE A 304 -5.27 -15.79 -2.26
N ASP A 305 -5.35 -17.03 -1.77
CA ASP A 305 -6.46 -17.95 -2.02
C ASP A 305 -7.59 -17.73 -1.01
N HIS A 306 -8.71 -17.19 -1.49
CA HIS A 306 -9.92 -17.05 -0.67
C HIS A 306 -10.70 -18.37 -0.54
N GLY A 307 -10.49 -19.32 -1.46
CA GLY A 307 -11.15 -20.63 -1.44
C GLY A 307 -10.65 -21.58 -0.35
N THR A 308 -9.94 -21.06 0.65
CA THR A 308 -9.43 -21.77 1.82
C THR A 308 -10.47 -21.81 2.93
N THR A 309 -10.44 -22.85 3.78
CA THR A 309 -11.05 -22.72 5.12
C THR A 309 -10.20 -21.83 6.01
N VAL A 310 -10.73 -21.38 7.15
CA VAL A 310 -9.97 -20.62 8.16
C VAL A 310 -8.70 -21.36 8.60
N GLU A 311 -8.76 -22.69 8.74
CA GLU A 311 -7.59 -23.51 9.09
C GLU A 311 -6.59 -23.63 7.94
N GLU A 312 -7.05 -23.79 6.70
CA GLU A 312 -6.18 -23.85 5.52
C GLU A 312 -5.49 -22.51 5.25
N ALA A 313 -6.17 -21.40 5.53
CA ALA A 313 -5.65 -20.05 5.41
C ALA A 313 -4.43 -19.80 6.32
N LYS A 314 -4.27 -20.55 7.42
CA LYS A 314 -3.09 -20.45 8.31
C LYS A 314 -1.88 -21.26 7.82
N GLY A 315 -2.09 -22.12 6.82
CA GLY A 315 -1.11 -23.10 6.38
C GLY A 315 -0.59 -22.89 4.97
N SER A 316 0.26 -23.81 4.53
CA SER A 316 0.85 -23.84 3.18
C SER A 316 0.19 -24.87 2.24
N THR A 317 -0.93 -25.46 2.65
CA THR A 317 -1.63 -26.52 1.91
C THR A 317 -3.13 -26.39 2.08
N GLY A 318 -3.89 -26.82 1.07
CA GLY A 318 -5.35 -26.64 1.05
C GLY A 318 -5.76 -25.49 0.15
N GLY A 319 -7.03 -25.11 0.22
CA GLY A 319 -7.60 -24.12 -0.69
C GLY A 319 -7.76 -24.62 -2.13
N ARG A 320 -8.39 -23.79 -2.96
CA ARG A 320 -8.65 -24.08 -4.37
C ARG A 320 -7.36 -24.25 -5.18
N TRP A 321 -6.27 -23.60 -4.74
CA TRP A 321 -5.00 -23.54 -5.45
C TRP A 321 -3.89 -24.39 -4.79
N GLY A 322 -4.21 -25.09 -3.70
CA GLY A 322 -3.32 -26.08 -3.07
C GLY A 322 -2.17 -25.49 -2.26
N HIS A 323 -2.20 -24.19 -1.97
CA HIS A 323 -1.15 -23.46 -1.26
C HIS A 323 -1.59 -22.92 0.11
N GLY A 324 -2.78 -23.27 0.59
CA GLY A 324 -3.31 -22.69 1.83
C GLY A 324 -3.36 -21.16 1.72
N GLY A 325 -2.96 -20.46 2.77
CA GLY A 325 -2.85 -18.99 2.75
C GLY A 325 -1.53 -18.45 2.21
N ASP A 326 -0.56 -19.28 1.83
CA ASP A 326 0.67 -18.78 1.21
C ASP A 326 0.35 -18.06 -0.12
N LEU A 327 1.17 -17.06 -0.49
CA LEU A 327 0.93 -16.25 -1.68
C LEU A 327 0.85 -17.12 -2.95
N LEU A 328 -0.20 -16.92 -3.74
CA LEU A 328 -0.36 -17.55 -5.06
C LEU A 328 0.55 -16.89 -6.09
N TYR A 329 0.56 -15.57 -6.10
CA TYR A 329 1.33 -14.74 -7.01
C TYR A 329 1.73 -13.44 -6.31
N ARG A 330 2.79 -12.82 -6.82
CA ARG A 330 3.21 -11.47 -6.42
C ARG A 330 3.85 -10.75 -7.60
N TRP A 331 3.60 -9.46 -7.73
CA TRP A 331 4.22 -8.58 -8.74
C TRP A 331 4.77 -7.33 -8.09
N GLY A 332 5.86 -6.78 -8.65
CA GLY A 332 6.49 -5.57 -8.14
C GLY A 332 7.97 -5.77 -7.92
N ASN A 333 8.38 -6.01 -6.68
CA ASN A 333 9.77 -6.03 -6.27
C ASN A 333 10.35 -7.45 -6.03
N PRO A 334 11.00 -8.08 -7.03
CA PRO A 334 11.60 -9.41 -6.87
C PRO A 334 12.79 -9.50 -5.91
N ALA A 335 13.39 -8.37 -5.51
CA ALA A 335 14.47 -8.36 -4.52
C ALA A 335 13.99 -8.81 -3.14
N ASN A 336 12.73 -8.53 -2.78
CA ASN A 336 12.15 -8.90 -1.48
C ASN A 336 12.17 -10.40 -1.20
N TYR A 337 12.16 -11.24 -2.24
CA TYR A 337 12.19 -12.70 -2.14
C TYR A 337 13.38 -13.32 -2.87
N GLY A 338 14.48 -12.57 -3.03
CA GLY A 338 15.76 -13.09 -3.52
C GLY A 338 15.75 -13.60 -4.97
N ARG A 339 14.84 -13.09 -5.82
CA ARG A 339 14.72 -13.49 -7.24
C ARG A 339 14.89 -12.32 -8.22
N GLY A 340 15.46 -11.21 -7.75
CA GLY A 340 15.77 -10.04 -8.57
C GLY A 340 16.70 -9.07 -7.84
N THR A 341 16.89 -7.89 -8.42
CA THR A 341 17.82 -6.85 -7.95
C THR A 341 17.15 -5.49 -7.91
#